data_AF-A0A9W6SX64-F1
#
_entry.id   AF-A0A9W6SX64-F1
#
_cell.length_a   1.000
_cell.length_b   1.000
_cell.length_c   1.000
_cell.angle_alpha   90.00
_cell.angle_beta   90.00
_cell.angle_gamma   90.00
#
_symmetry.space_group_name_H-M   'P 1'
#
loop_
_entity.id
_entity.type
_entity.pdbx_description
1 polymer ?
#
loop_
_entity_poly.entity_id
_entity_poly.type
_entity_poly.pdbx_seq_one_letter_code
_entity_poly.pdbx_strand_id
1 'polypeptide(L)'
;MASDGLFEMLTNEEIIGLVVKWMENKKMVKPQKSLIDNLFPSKDKKLPKVLDITDSTSKIQQKQPFRRKSNSNSTEYILEDENVSTHLIRNALSNGGNKEETAMLVSIPSPLSRRYRDDLTVTVVFFGEDGDINDQGILDLNKEATKGGLGKEKPKL
;
A
#
# COMPACT_ATOMS: atom_id res chain seq x y z
N MET A 1 -1.18 9.59 -3.93
CA MET A 1 -2.55 10.14 -4.04
C MET A 1 -3.54 8.98 -4.06
N ALA A 2 -4.72 9.14 -3.46
CA ALA A 2 -5.75 8.11 -3.46
C ALA A 2 -7.15 8.69 -3.22
N SER A 3 -8.20 7.91 -3.50
CA SER A 3 -9.57 8.20 -3.05
C SER A 3 -9.72 8.03 -1.53
N ASP A 4 -10.80 8.58 -0.99
CA ASP A 4 -11.16 8.48 0.43
C ASP A 4 -11.29 7.03 0.91
N GLY A 5 -11.82 6.12 0.07
CA GLY A 5 -11.92 4.70 0.39
C GLY A 5 -10.60 4.06 0.88
N LEU A 6 -9.43 4.54 0.42
CA LEU A 6 -8.14 4.04 0.92
C LEU A 6 -7.90 4.48 2.37
N PHE A 7 -8.12 5.76 2.65
CA PHE A 7 -7.89 6.37 3.95
C PHE A 7 -8.94 5.95 5.00
N GLU A 8 -10.08 5.42 4.56
CA GLU A 8 -11.05 4.76 5.43
C GLU A 8 -10.64 3.34 5.86
N MET A 9 -9.63 2.75 5.21
CA MET A 9 -9.17 1.38 5.48
C MET A 9 -7.77 1.30 6.09
N LEU A 10 -6.89 2.26 5.79
CA LEU A 10 -5.51 2.32 6.27
C LEU A 10 -5.18 3.69 6.85
N THR A 11 -4.39 3.72 7.92
CA THR A 11 -3.83 5.00 8.43
C THR A 11 -2.68 5.48 7.54
N ASN A 12 -2.33 6.76 7.66
CA ASN A 12 -1.20 7.34 6.95
C ASN A 12 0.11 6.61 7.26
N GLU A 13 0.31 6.23 8.52
CA GLU A 13 1.50 5.51 8.98
C GLU A 13 1.57 4.12 8.35
N GLU A 14 0.43 3.44 8.23
CA GLU A 14 0.36 2.13 7.60
C GLU A 14 0.64 2.21 6.10
N ILE A 15 0.07 3.21 5.42
CA ILE A 15 0.32 3.45 3.99
C ILE A 15 1.82 3.66 3.76
N ILE A 16 2.45 4.53 4.54
CA ILE A 16 3.89 4.80 4.43
C ILE A 16 4.69 3.53 4.74
N GLY A 17 4.34 2.81 5.82
CA GLY A 17 5.02 1.59 6.21
C GLY A 17 4.97 0.51 5.13
N LEU A 18 3.81 0.34 4.48
CA LEU A 18 3.61 -0.59 3.37
C LEU A 18 4.47 -0.20 2.16
N VAL A 19 4.48 1.09 1.79
CA VAL A 19 5.31 1.59 0.68
C VAL A 19 6.80 1.34 0.95
N VAL A 20 7.29 1.64 2.15
CA VAL A 20 8.69 1.41 2.52
C VAL A 20 9.05 -0.07 2.43
N LYS A 21 8.21 -0.96 2.98
CA LYS A 21 8.44 -2.41 2.90
C LYS A 21 8.42 -2.93 1.47
N TRP A 22 7.55 -2.38 0.62
CA TRP A 22 7.55 -2.67 -0.80
C TRP A 22 8.83 -2.21 -1.50
N MET A 23 9.31 -0.99 -1.22
CA MET A 23 10.56 -0.47 -1.79
C MET A 23 11.79 -1.27 -1.35
N GLU A 24 11.85 -1.69 -0.08
CA GLU A 24 12.89 -2.60 0.43
C GLU A 24 12.90 -3.92 -0.33
N ASN A 25 11.73 -4.53 -0.56
CA ASN A 25 11.58 -5.79 -1.30
C ASN A 25 11.98 -5.64 -2.78
N LYS A 26 11.71 -4.48 -3.39
CA LYS A 26 12.14 -4.14 -4.76
C LYS A 26 13.59 -3.66 -4.85
N LYS A 27 14.33 -3.65 -3.75
CA LYS A 27 15.73 -3.20 -3.68
C LYS A 27 15.93 -1.75 -4.16
N MET A 28 14.86 -0.94 -4.15
CA MET A 28 14.92 0.49 -4.49
C MET A 28 15.57 1.28 -3.36
N VAL A 29 15.38 0.83 -2.12
CA VAL A 29 15.97 1.45 -0.93
C VAL A 29 16.70 0.37 -0.13
N LYS A 30 17.89 0.70 0.36
CA LYS A 30 18.62 -0.17 1.29
C LYS A 30 17.94 -0.09 2.65
N PRO A 31 17.55 -1.21 3.28
CA PRO A 31 16.98 -1.17 4.61
C PRO A 31 18.02 -0.56 5.56
N GLN A 32 17.64 0.52 6.24
CA GLN A 32 18.43 1.12 7.32
C GLN A 32 18.33 0.18 8.54
N LYS A 33 18.96 -0.99 8.45
CA LYS A 33 19.00 -1.94 9.58
C LYS A 33 19.89 -1.37 10.66
N SER A 34 19.35 -1.22 11.86
CA SER A 34 20.17 -0.92 13.02
C SER A 34 21.06 -2.12 13.33
N LEU A 35 22.21 -1.91 13.97
CA LEU A 35 23.12 -3.00 14.40
C LEU A 35 22.41 -4.09 15.22
N ILE A 36 21.32 -3.72 15.90
CA ILE A 36 20.47 -4.57 16.74
C ILE A 36 19.62 -5.54 15.89
N ASP A 37 19.16 -5.12 14.70
CA ASP A 37 18.35 -5.94 13.78
C ASP A 37 19.17 -7.06 13.12
N ASN A 38 20.50 -6.88 13.05
CA ASN A 38 21.42 -7.93 12.60
C ASN A 38 21.69 -8.97 13.69
N LEU A 39 21.54 -8.60 14.96
CA LEU A 39 21.78 -9.47 16.12
C LEU A 39 20.56 -10.29 16.50
N PHE A 40 19.35 -9.74 16.31
CA PHE A 40 18.08 -10.43 16.52
C PHE A 40 17.19 -10.26 15.28
N PRO A 41 17.30 -11.14 14.27
CA PRO A 41 16.43 -11.11 13.12
C PRO A 41 15.02 -11.56 13.54
N SER A 42 14.20 -10.64 14.04
CA SER A 42 12.78 -10.89 14.23
C SER A 42 12.15 -11.11 12.85
N LYS A 43 11.56 -12.29 12.65
CA LYS A 43 10.67 -12.63 11.52
C LYS A 43 9.32 -11.91 11.60
N ASP A 44 9.20 -10.91 12.46
CA ASP A 44 7.95 -10.22 12.69
C ASP A 44 7.63 -9.39 11.44
N LYS A 45 6.56 -9.78 10.74
CA LYS A 45 5.93 -9.01 9.66
C LYS A 45 5.24 -7.77 10.22
N LYS A 46 6.00 -6.91 10.89
CA LYS A 46 5.51 -5.65 11.44
C LYS A 46 5.86 -4.51 10.49
N LEU A 47 4.93 -3.58 10.34
CA LEU A 47 5.19 -2.32 9.65
C LEU A 47 6.20 -1.49 10.47
N PRO A 48 7.07 -0.71 9.80
CA PRO A 48 7.97 0.20 10.49
C PRO A 48 7.16 1.25 11.26
N LYS A 49 7.67 1.69 12.41
CA LYS A 49 7.06 2.80 13.16
C LYS A 49 7.32 4.10 12.41
N VAL A 50 6.25 4.71 11.92
CA VAL A 50 6.30 6.03 11.26
C VAL A 50 5.93 7.09 12.29
N LEU A 51 6.75 8.15 12.36
CA LEU A 51 6.44 9.31 13.19
C LEU A 51 5.61 10.28 12.38
N ASP A 52 4.39 10.56 12.85
CA ASP A 52 3.51 11.53 12.22
C ASP A 52 3.82 12.96 12.69
N ILE A 53 4.45 13.73 11.80
CA ILE A 53 4.86 15.13 12.00
C ILE A 53 3.72 16.10 11.65
N THR A 54 2.55 15.62 11.21
CA THR A 54 1.44 16.48 10.81
C THR A 54 0.91 17.32 11.99
N ASP A 55 0.54 18.58 11.71
CA ASP A 55 -0.01 19.51 12.71
C ASP A 55 -1.29 18.99 13.36
N SER A 56 -1.51 19.38 14.62
CA SER A 56 -2.63 18.94 15.47
C SER A 56 -4.00 19.22 14.84
N THR A 57 -4.13 20.32 14.10
CA THR A 57 -5.37 20.75 13.43
C THR A 57 -5.73 19.88 12.24
N SER A 58 -4.74 19.42 11.48
CA SER A 58 -4.90 18.47 10.38
C SER A 58 -5.18 17.06 10.88
N LYS A 59 -4.63 16.66 12.03
CA LYS A 59 -4.91 15.35 12.66
C LYS A 59 -6.38 15.16 13.00
N ILE A 60 -7.07 16.22 13.44
CA ILE A 60 -8.51 16.17 13.77
C ILE A 60 -9.37 15.92 12.52
N GLN A 61 -8.91 16.35 11.35
CA GLN A 61 -9.62 16.18 10.08
C GLN A 61 -9.41 14.80 9.44
N GLN A 62 -8.48 14.00 9.95
CA GLN A 62 -8.24 12.65 9.46
C GLN A 62 -9.33 11.71 9.98
N LYS A 63 -10.07 11.08 9.04
CA LYS A 63 -11.00 10.01 9.38
C LYS A 63 -10.22 8.81 9.93
N GLN A 64 -10.71 8.26 11.04
CA GLN A 64 -10.17 7.02 11.58
C GLN A 64 -10.62 5.84 10.70
N PRO A 65 -9.72 4.90 10.36
CA PRO A 65 -10.11 3.78 9.52
C PRO A 65 -11.09 2.85 10.24
N PHE A 66 -12.09 2.37 9.50
CA PHE A 66 -13.12 1.49 10.04
C PHE A 66 -12.61 0.05 10.05
N ARG A 67 -12.06 -0.39 11.20
CA ARG A 67 -11.59 -1.78 11.36
C ARG A 67 -12.45 -2.59 12.29
N ARG A 68 -12.68 -3.85 11.90
CA ARG A 68 -13.05 -4.91 12.85
C ARG A 68 -11.83 -5.13 13.75
N LYS A 69 -11.93 -4.71 15.02
CA LYS A 69 -10.86 -4.89 16.00
C LYS A 69 -10.46 -6.36 16.06
N SER A 70 -9.29 -6.69 15.51
CA SER A 70 -8.57 -7.90 15.88
C SER A 70 -7.85 -7.61 17.20
N ASN A 71 -7.94 -8.52 18.16
CA ASN A 71 -7.23 -8.41 19.46
C ASN A 71 -5.70 -8.59 19.32
N SER A 72 -5.19 -8.78 18.11
CA SER A 72 -3.74 -8.83 17.85
C SER A 72 -3.18 -7.42 17.64
N ASN A 73 -2.31 -6.97 18.55
CA ASN A 73 -1.52 -5.73 18.44
C ASN A 73 -0.49 -5.73 17.28
N SER A 74 -0.55 -6.70 16.37
CA SER A 74 0.34 -6.84 15.22
C SER A 74 -0.43 -6.56 13.93
N THR A 75 -0.09 -5.48 13.25
CA THR A 75 -0.53 -5.19 11.88
C THR A 75 0.30 -6.02 10.91
N GLU A 76 -0.16 -7.25 10.65
CA GLU A 76 0.41 -8.06 9.57
C GLU A 76 0.10 -7.42 8.20
N TYR A 77 0.90 -7.76 7.19
CA TYR A 77 0.75 -7.24 5.84
C TYR A 77 1.08 -8.31 4.78
N ILE A 78 0.54 -8.13 3.57
CA ILE A 78 0.78 -8.97 2.41
C ILE A 78 1.77 -8.28 1.48
N LEU A 79 2.87 -8.96 1.14
CA LEU A 79 3.93 -8.45 0.27
C LEU A 79 4.15 -9.37 -0.93
N GLU A 80 3.21 -9.34 -1.88
CA GLU A 80 3.23 -10.22 -3.07
C GLU A 80 3.10 -9.48 -4.41
N ASP A 81 2.83 -8.17 -4.36
CA ASP A 81 2.48 -7.40 -5.55
C ASP A 81 3.71 -6.72 -6.20
N GLU A 82 3.74 -6.77 -7.53
CA GLU A 82 4.73 -6.07 -8.36
C GLU A 82 4.43 -4.58 -8.51
N ASN A 83 3.19 -4.17 -8.29
CA ASN A 83 2.75 -2.77 -8.36
C ASN A 83 2.44 -2.25 -6.95
N VAL A 84 3.06 -1.15 -6.55
CA VAL A 84 2.86 -0.54 -5.22
C VAL A 84 1.42 -0.08 -4.97
N SER A 85 0.70 0.38 -6.00
CA SER A 85 -0.71 0.75 -5.87
C SER A 85 -1.59 -0.49 -5.66
N THR A 86 -1.31 -1.59 -6.36
CA THR A 86 -1.96 -2.88 -6.11
C THR A 86 -1.65 -3.41 -4.72
N HIS A 87 -0.40 -3.27 -4.26
CA HIS A 87 0.03 -3.61 -2.91
C HIS A 87 -0.80 -2.87 -1.84
N LEU A 88 -0.98 -1.56 -2.00
CA LEU A 88 -1.79 -0.76 -1.08
C LEU A 88 -3.26 -1.16 -1.09
N ILE A 89 -3.86 -1.35 -2.27
CA ILE A 89 -5.26 -1.77 -2.40
C ILE A 89 -5.48 -3.15 -1.75
N ARG A 90 -4.58 -4.11 -1.98
CA ARG A 90 -4.65 -5.44 -1.37
C ARG A 90 -4.59 -5.35 0.15
N ASN A 91 -3.66 -4.57 0.70
CA ASN A 91 -3.52 -4.44 2.14
C ASN A 91 -4.71 -3.70 2.78
N ALA A 92 -5.29 -2.72 2.10
CA ALA A 92 -6.52 -2.05 2.54
C ALA A 92 -7.69 -3.03 2.70
N LEU A 93 -7.85 -3.95 1.75
CA LEU A 93 -8.91 -4.98 1.78
C LEU A 93 -8.58 -6.18 2.68
N SER A 94 -7.34 -6.33 3.10
CA SER A 94 -6.88 -7.51 3.86
C SER A 94 -7.12 -7.44 5.37
N ASN A 95 -7.56 -6.30 5.90
CA ASN A 95 -7.72 -6.08 7.34
C ASN A 95 -6.52 -6.60 8.17
N GLY A 96 -5.31 -6.12 7.85
CA GLY A 96 -4.09 -6.55 8.52
C GLY A 96 -3.55 -7.89 7.99
N GLY A 97 -3.48 -8.05 6.66
CA GLY A 97 -2.74 -9.14 6.03
C GLY A 97 -3.54 -10.43 5.76
N ASN A 98 -4.85 -10.45 6.03
CA ASN A 98 -5.71 -11.60 5.78
C ASN A 98 -6.12 -11.68 4.29
N LYS A 99 -5.70 -12.75 3.60
CA LYS A 99 -5.97 -12.95 2.18
C LYS A 99 -7.41 -13.37 1.92
N GLU A 100 -7.99 -14.12 2.85
CA GLU A 100 -9.37 -14.59 2.79
C GLU A 100 -10.36 -13.42 2.86
N GLU A 101 -10.10 -12.42 3.70
CA GLU A 101 -10.91 -11.20 3.79
C GLU A 101 -10.84 -10.41 2.47
N THR A 102 -9.66 -10.33 1.87
CA THR A 102 -9.48 -9.70 0.55
C THR A 102 -10.31 -10.42 -0.52
N ALA A 103 -10.21 -11.75 -0.57
CA ALA A 103 -10.95 -12.58 -1.52
C ALA A 103 -12.47 -12.42 -1.32
N MET A 104 -12.92 -12.42 -0.06
CA MET A 104 -14.32 -12.20 0.29
C MET A 104 -14.80 -10.84 -0.25
N LEU A 105 -14.14 -9.73 0.11
CA LEU A 105 -14.57 -8.37 -0.27
C LEU A 105 -14.57 -8.15 -1.78
N VAL A 106 -13.64 -8.76 -2.51
CA VAL A 106 -13.57 -8.67 -3.98
C VAL A 106 -14.66 -9.52 -4.64
N SER A 107 -15.08 -10.63 -4.02
CA SER A 107 -16.10 -11.53 -4.57
C SER A 107 -17.54 -11.01 -4.50
N ILE A 108 -17.80 -9.96 -3.70
CA ILE A 108 -19.15 -9.42 -3.50
C ILE A 108 -19.62 -8.73 -4.80
N PRO A 109 -20.76 -9.14 -5.39
CA PRO A 109 -21.24 -8.56 -6.65
C PRO A 109 -21.87 -7.18 -6.47
N SER A 110 -21.91 -6.41 -7.55
CA SER A 110 -22.70 -5.18 -7.63
C SER A 110 -24.20 -5.51 -7.56
N PRO A 111 -25.04 -4.68 -6.89
CA PRO A 111 -24.70 -3.43 -6.19
C PRO A 111 -24.31 -3.60 -4.72
N LEU A 112 -24.34 -4.83 -4.19
CA LEU A 112 -24.13 -5.11 -2.77
C LEU A 112 -22.73 -4.69 -2.28
N SER A 113 -21.73 -4.76 -3.17
CA SER A 113 -20.34 -4.40 -2.87
C SER A 113 -20.17 -3.02 -2.23
N ARG A 114 -20.98 -2.03 -2.64
CA ARG A 114 -20.96 -0.64 -2.12
C ARG A 114 -21.22 -0.53 -0.61
N ARG A 115 -21.83 -1.55 0.00
CA ARG A 115 -22.07 -1.58 1.45
C ARG A 115 -20.87 -2.09 2.25
N TYR A 116 -19.93 -2.75 1.59
CA TYR A 116 -18.78 -3.40 2.24
C TYR A 116 -17.45 -2.72 1.93
N ARG A 117 -17.36 -2.04 0.78
CA ARG A 117 -16.21 -1.23 0.38
C ARG A 117 -16.66 -0.11 -0.56
N ASP A 118 -15.92 0.99 -0.54
CA ASP A 118 -16.07 2.03 -1.55
C ASP A 118 -15.15 1.80 -2.75
N ASP A 119 -15.20 2.71 -3.73
CA ASP A 119 -14.28 2.73 -4.85
C ASP A 119 -12.87 3.09 -4.39
N LEU A 120 -11.92 2.20 -4.68
CA LEU A 120 -10.51 2.35 -4.33
C LEU A 120 -9.71 2.75 -5.58
N THR A 121 -9.22 3.98 -5.59
CA THR A 121 -8.27 4.46 -6.60
C THR A 121 -6.99 4.91 -5.91
N VAL A 122 -5.84 4.41 -6.37
CA VAL A 122 -4.53 4.72 -5.80
C VAL A 122 -3.55 5.04 -6.91
N THR A 123 -2.80 6.13 -6.74
CA THR A 123 -1.71 6.55 -7.62
C THR A 123 -0.48 6.86 -6.77
N VAL A 124 0.60 6.13 -7.03
CA VAL A 124 1.90 6.35 -6.37
C VAL A 124 2.86 6.89 -7.42
N VAL A 125 3.50 8.01 -7.09
CA VAL A 125 4.50 8.67 -7.94
C VAL A 125 5.82 8.62 -7.17
N PHE A 126 6.85 8.05 -7.80
CA PHE A 126 8.21 8.10 -7.29
C PHE A 126 8.94 9.25 -7.97
N PHE A 127 9.53 10.12 -7.16
CA PHE A 127 10.41 11.19 -7.65
C PHE A 127 11.85 10.66 -7.67
N GLY A 128 12.59 10.98 -8.73
CA GLY A 128 14.02 10.63 -8.84
C GLY A 128 14.89 11.45 -7.87
N GLU A 129 16.19 11.15 -7.84
CA GLU A 129 17.14 11.91 -7.04
C GLU A 129 17.44 13.28 -7.66
N ASP A 130 17.74 14.27 -6.81
CA ASP A 130 18.13 15.60 -7.23
C ASP A 130 19.46 15.54 -8.01
N GLY A 131 19.42 15.67 -9.34
CA GLY A 131 20.62 15.73 -10.19
C GLY A 131 20.45 15.19 -11.61
N ASP A 132 19.55 14.21 -11.81
CA ASP A 132 19.22 13.67 -13.13
C ASP A 132 17.99 14.41 -13.70
N ILE A 133 18.18 15.69 -14.05
CA ILE A 133 17.13 16.49 -14.68
C ILE A 133 16.98 16.03 -16.13
N ASN A 134 16.11 15.05 -16.36
CA ASN A 134 15.60 14.76 -17.69
C ASN A 134 14.56 15.82 -18.06
N ASP A 135 15.01 16.94 -18.62
CA ASP A 135 14.19 18.08 -19.10
C ASP A 135 13.07 17.69 -20.11
N GLN A 136 13.05 16.43 -20.56
CA GLN A 136 12.08 15.88 -21.49
C GLN A 136 10.74 15.53 -20.83
N GLY A 137 10.65 15.48 -19.49
CA GLY A 137 9.39 15.14 -18.78
C GLY A 137 8.86 13.74 -19.11
N ILE A 138 9.75 12.81 -19.47
CA ILE A 138 9.37 11.47 -19.93
C ILE A 138 8.82 10.65 -18.75
N LEU A 139 7.58 10.18 -18.91
CA LEU A 139 6.96 9.22 -18.00
C LEU A 139 7.44 7.81 -18.37
N ASP A 140 8.28 7.21 -17.54
CA ASP A 140 8.64 5.80 -17.70
C ASP A 140 7.59 4.89 -17.06
N LEU A 141 7.10 3.94 -17.84
CA LEU A 141 6.08 2.99 -17.42
C LEU A 141 6.76 1.74 -16.87
N ASN A 142 6.46 1.40 -15.62
CA ASN A 142 6.87 0.11 -15.07
C ASN A 142 6.11 -1.02 -15.78
N LYS A 143 6.76 -1.63 -16.77
CA LYS A 143 6.19 -2.71 -17.61
C LYS A 143 5.89 -3.97 -16.79
N GLU A 144 6.72 -4.29 -15.80
CA GLU A 144 6.53 -5.46 -14.94
C GLU A 144 5.29 -5.32 -14.06
N ALA A 145 5.06 -4.10 -13.56
CA ALA A 145 3.88 -3.75 -12.77
C ALA A 145 2.59 -3.63 -13.62
N THR A 146 2.71 -3.52 -14.94
CA THR A 146 1.59 -3.40 -15.88
C THR A 146 1.33 -4.73 -16.59
N LYS A 147 1.06 -5.78 -15.80
CA LYS A 147 0.84 -7.14 -16.29
C LYS A 147 -0.42 -7.18 -17.16
N GLY A 148 -0.24 -7.27 -18.48
CA GLY A 148 -1.33 -7.16 -19.47
C GLY A 148 -1.08 -6.08 -20.52
N GLY A 149 -0.26 -5.06 -20.22
CA GLY A 149 0.16 -4.01 -21.15
C GLY A 149 -0.99 -3.17 -21.75
N LEU A 150 -0.65 -1.99 -22.28
CA LEU A 150 -1.56 -1.21 -23.12
C LEU A 150 -1.72 -1.81 -24.53
N GLY A 151 -0.83 -2.72 -24.92
CA GLY A 151 -0.73 -3.28 -26.27
C GLY A 151 -0.98 -4.78 -26.39
N LYS A 152 -1.34 -5.51 -25.32
CA LYS A 152 -1.83 -6.89 -25.45
C LYS A 152 -3.35 -6.89 -25.34
N GLU A 153 -3.97 -7.58 -26.29
CA GLU A 153 -5.41 -7.61 -26.51
C GLU A 153 -6.22 -7.88 -25.23
N LYS A 154 -7.43 -7.33 -25.22
CA LYS A 154 -8.41 -7.46 -24.14
C LYS A 154 -8.52 -8.92 -23.69
N PRO A 155 -8.69 -9.17 -22.38
CA PRO A 155 -9.02 -10.51 -21.90
C PRO A 155 -10.26 -11.00 -22.66
N LYS A 156 -10.16 -12.17 -23.29
CA LYS A 156 -11.34 -12.86 -23.83
C LYS A 156 -12.18 -13.29 -22.64
N LEU A 157 -13.36 -12.68 -22.53
CA LEU A 157 -14.43 -13.13 -21.62
C LEU A 157 -14.95 -14.49 -22.08
#